data_AF-A0A258K4P9-F1
#
_entry.id   AF-A0A258K4P9-F1
#
_cell.length_a   1.000
_cell.length_b   1.000
_cell.length_c   1.000
_cell.angle_alpha   90.00
_cell.angle_beta   90.00
_cell.angle_gamma   90.00
#
_symmetry.space_group_name_H-M   'P 1'
#
loop_
_entity.id
_entity.type
_entity.pdbx_description
1 polymer ?
#
loop_
_entity_poly.entity_id
_entity_poly.type
_entity_poly.pdbx_seq_one_letter_code
_entity_poly.pdbx_strand_id
1 'polypeptide(L)'
;MKSRTPIDRFPKGRIDALTDGIFAFAMTLLVLDVRVPIGFSLDSADALTAHLVSLWRQIAIYVLSFFVLANLWRASIARRPRREHLTGTVLNLWLAYMFFVTMVPFSSGLVGRYGEFQPAVVVYSLNMITLACLVIAIRYLESPADLRAFVPAAGIHLP
;
A
#
# COMPACT_ATOMS: atom_id res chain seq x y z
N MET A 1 -41.11 -7.99 -12.84
CA MET A 1 -40.67 -7.99 -11.42
C MET A 1 -39.15 -8.18 -11.41
N LYS A 2 -38.38 -7.09 -11.32
CA LYS A 2 -36.91 -7.12 -11.44
C LYS A 2 -36.35 -7.73 -10.15
N SER A 3 -35.80 -8.95 -10.22
CA SER A 3 -35.13 -9.57 -9.08
C SER A 3 -34.00 -8.63 -8.64
N ARG A 4 -34.17 -8.00 -7.48
CA ARG A 4 -33.06 -7.32 -6.82
C ARG A 4 -32.10 -8.44 -6.42
N THR A 5 -31.00 -8.60 -7.15
CA THR A 5 -29.87 -9.43 -6.73
C THR A 5 -29.61 -9.09 -5.27
N PRO A 6 -29.50 -10.07 -4.36
CA PRO A 6 -29.09 -9.79 -2.99
C PRO A 6 -27.78 -9.03 -3.11
N ILE A 7 -27.74 -7.79 -2.62
CA ILE A 7 -26.47 -7.10 -2.51
C ILE A 7 -25.71 -7.89 -1.46
N ASP A 8 -24.70 -8.66 -1.86
CA ASP A 8 -23.85 -9.38 -0.93
C ASP A 8 -23.29 -8.36 0.06
N ARG A 9 -23.70 -8.51 1.33
CA ARG A 9 -23.30 -7.64 2.43
C ARG A 9 -22.30 -8.39 3.28
N PHE A 10 -21.04 -7.95 3.23
CA PHE A 10 -19.97 -8.56 4.01
C PHE A 10 -19.72 -7.79 5.30
N PRO A 11 -19.50 -8.47 6.44
CA PRO A 11 -19.21 -7.82 7.72
C PRO A 11 -17.91 -7.01 7.64
N LYS A 12 -18.01 -5.68 7.76
CA LYS A 12 -16.86 -4.79 7.59
C LYS A 12 -15.74 -5.06 8.60
N GLY A 13 -16.10 -5.40 9.84
CA GLY A 13 -15.12 -5.64 10.91
C GLY A 13 -14.13 -6.78 10.60
N ARG A 14 -14.53 -7.77 9.79
CA ARG A 14 -13.61 -8.83 9.33
C ARG A 14 -12.60 -8.32 8.32
N ILE A 15 -13.04 -7.45 7.40
CA ILE A 15 -12.18 -6.83 6.40
C ILE A 15 -11.20 -5.86 7.06
N ASP A 16 -11.66 -5.06 8.02
CA ASP A 16 -10.79 -4.16 8.79
C ASP A 16 -9.71 -4.94 9.55
N ALA A 17 -10.09 -6.04 10.22
CA ALA A 17 -9.14 -6.89 10.93
C ALA A 17 -8.12 -7.55 9.97
N LEU A 18 -8.57 -8.03 8.81
CA LEU A 18 -7.67 -8.56 7.78
C LEU A 18 -6.73 -7.46 7.25
N THR A 19 -7.24 -6.23 7.10
CA THR A 19 -6.44 -5.06 6.66
C THR A 19 -5.32 -4.81 7.65
N ASP A 20 -5.64 -4.73 8.93
CA ASP A 20 -4.65 -4.52 9.98
C ASP A 20 -3.59 -5.62 10.00
N GLY A 21 -4.01 -6.89 9.88
CA GLY A 21 -3.10 -8.03 9.79
C GLY A 21 -2.15 -7.96 8.59
N ILE A 22 -2.66 -7.62 7.41
CA ILE A 22 -1.85 -7.51 6.18
C ILE A 22 -0.86 -6.35 6.27
N PHE A 23 -1.29 -5.19 6.78
CA PHE A 23 -0.38 -4.05 6.97
C PHE A 23 0.71 -4.37 7.99
N ALA A 24 0.36 -4.96 9.13
CA ALA A 24 1.33 -5.38 10.14
C ALA A 24 2.36 -6.35 9.55
N PHE A 25 1.91 -7.37 8.82
CA PHE A 25 2.79 -8.36 8.20
C PHE A 25 3.67 -7.74 7.09
N ALA A 26 3.11 -6.90 6.23
CA ALA A 26 3.90 -6.23 5.18
C ALA A 26 4.98 -5.32 5.78
N MET A 27 4.66 -4.57 6.85
CA MET A 27 5.64 -3.71 7.53
C MET A 27 6.78 -4.52 8.16
N THR A 28 6.52 -5.69 8.74
CA THR A 28 7.57 -6.52 9.33
C THR A 28 8.42 -7.22 8.27
N LEU A 29 7.86 -7.58 7.11
CA LEU A 29 8.62 -8.16 6.00
C LEU A 29 9.69 -7.22 5.44
N LEU A 30 9.51 -5.90 5.55
CA LEU A 30 10.48 -4.93 5.02
C LEU A 30 11.89 -5.11 5.62
N VAL A 31 11.99 -5.54 6.88
CA VAL A 31 13.28 -5.73 7.55
C VAL A 31 14.09 -6.86 6.91
N LEU A 32 13.45 -7.82 6.24
CA LEU A 32 14.12 -8.96 5.62
C LEU A 32 15.02 -8.55 4.44
N ASP A 33 14.83 -7.34 3.90
CA ASP A 33 15.72 -6.80 2.87
C ASP A 33 16.99 -6.17 3.43
N VAL A 34 16.99 -5.80 4.73
CA VAL A 34 18.17 -5.34 5.46
C VAL A 34 18.94 -6.55 5.96
N ARG A 35 19.69 -7.19 5.05
CA ARG A 35 20.42 -8.43 5.33
C ARG A 35 21.89 -8.32 4.99
N VAL A 36 22.71 -9.00 5.80
CA VAL A 36 24.13 -9.19 5.54
C VAL A 36 24.28 -10.22 4.41
N PRO A 37 25.13 -9.97 3.38
CA PRO A 37 25.38 -10.93 2.31
C PRO A 37 25.89 -12.27 2.84
N ILE A 38 25.42 -13.35 2.22
CA ILE A 38 25.87 -14.71 2.52
C ILE A 38 27.30 -14.85 1.99
N GLY A 39 28.24 -15.24 2.84
CA GLY A 39 29.66 -15.41 2.48
C GLY A 39 30.59 -14.27 2.89
N PHE A 40 30.13 -13.32 3.71
CA PHE A 40 31.00 -12.33 4.34
C PHE A 40 31.95 -13.01 5.35
N SER A 41 33.26 -13.00 5.08
CA SER A 41 34.27 -13.45 6.04
C SER A 41 34.46 -12.38 7.11
N LEU A 42 34.12 -12.72 8.36
CA LEU A 42 34.33 -11.85 9.51
C LEU A 42 35.79 -11.93 9.94
N ASP A 43 36.65 -11.26 9.19
CA ASP A 43 38.10 -11.29 9.43
C ASP A 43 38.50 -10.35 10.59
N SER A 44 37.65 -9.37 10.95
CA SER A 44 37.85 -8.47 12.10
C SER A 44 36.56 -7.73 12.52
N ALA A 45 36.57 -7.13 13.72
CA ALA A 45 35.49 -6.26 14.19
C ALA A 45 35.33 -5.00 13.31
N ASP A 46 36.44 -4.43 12.83
CA ASP A 46 36.41 -3.25 11.96
C ASP A 46 35.74 -3.55 10.61
N ALA A 47 35.97 -4.75 10.07
CA ALA A 47 35.29 -5.20 8.84
C ALA A 47 33.77 -5.30 9.03
N LEU A 48 33.31 -5.80 10.19
CA LEU A 48 31.89 -5.83 10.52
C LEU A 48 31.30 -4.42 10.62
N THR A 49 31.99 -3.49 11.31
CA THR A 49 31.52 -2.11 11.45
C THR A 49 31.42 -1.39 10.11
N ALA A 50 32.46 -1.49 9.27
CA ALA A 50 32.43 -0.91 7.93
C ALA A 50 31.29 -1.48 7.08
N HIS A 51 30.99 -2.78 7.23
CA HIS A 51 29.89 -3.41 6.53
C HIS A 51 28.52 -2.93 7.04
N LEU A 52 28.31 -2.82 8.35
CA LEU A 52 27.07 -2.26 8.91
C LEU A 52 26.82 -0.84 8.40
N VAL A 53 27.87 -0.02 8.29
CA VAL A 53 27.77 1.31 7.68
C VAL A 53 27.39 1.22 6.21
N SER A 54 27.89 0.23 5.46
CA SER A 54 27.54 0.04 4.05
C SER A 54 26.04 -0.27 3.80
N LEU A 55 25.33 -0.79 4.82
CA LEU A 55 23.90 -1.10 4.75
C LEU A 55 22.99 0.13 4.84
N TRP A 56 23.55 1.34 4.97
CA TRP A 56 22.77 2.58 5.15
C TRP A 56 21.70 2.78 4.07
N ARG A 57 21.98 2.38 2.82
CA ARG A 57 21.03 2.50 1.70
C ARG A 57 19.82 1.58 1.87
N GLN A 58 20.05 0.32 2.25
CA GLN A 58 18.97 -0.63 2.50
C GLN A 58 18.15 -0.20 3.72
N ILE A 59 18.80 0.30 4.78
CA ILE A 59 18.12 0.84 5.96
C ILE A 59 17.25 2.04 5.58
N ALA A 60 17.77 2.99 4.77
CA ALA A 60 16.99 4.15 4.33
C ALA A 60 15.73 3.74 3.55
N ILE A 61 15.84 2.76 2.67
CA ILE A 61 14.73 2.25 1.86
C ILE A 61 13.73 1.49 2.72
N TYR A 62 14.20 0.69 3.67
CA TYR A 62 13.38 0.05 4.70
C TYR A 62 12.56 1.09 5.48
N VAL A 63 13.21 2.10 6.05
CA VAL A 63 12.56 3.14 6.86
C VAL A 63 11.53 3.90 6.03
N LEU A 64 11.90 4.34 4.82
CA LEU A 64 10.98 5.05 3.94
C LEU A 64 9.75 4.22 3.60
N SER A 65 9.95 2.95 3.24
CA SER A 65 8.87 2.02 2.89
C SER A 65 7.97 1.72 4.08
N PHE A 66 8.54 1.61 5.28
CA PHE A 66 7.78 1.45 6.52
C PHE A 66 6.87 2.66 6.76
N PHE A 67 7.38 3.88 6.61
CA PHE A 67 6.57 5.09 6.73
C PHE A 67 5.50 5.20 5.65
N VAL A 68 5.80 4.80 4.41
CA VAL A 68 4.78 4.73 3.34
C VAL A 68 3.65 3.80 3.75
N LEU A 69 3.95 2.57 4.16
CA LEU A 69 2.93 1.62 4.63
C LEU A 69 2.19 2.14 5.86
N ALA A 70 2.88 2.74 6.82
CA ALA A 70 2.29 3.29 8.03
C ALA A 70 1.30 4.42 7.71
N ASN A 71 1.63 5.30 6.75
CA ASN A 71 0.71 6.35 6.30
C ASN A 71 -0.50 5.77 5.57
N LEU A 72 -0.29 4.77 4.70
CA LEU A 72 -1.38 4.08 4.01
C LEU A 72 -2.34 3.38 5.00
N TRP A 73 -1.79 2.73 6.03
CA TRP A 73 -2.54 2.12 7.12
C TRP A 73 -3.29 3.14 7.98
N ARG A 74 -2.62 4.21 8.42
CA ARG A 74 -3.28 5.31 9.16
C ARG A 74 -4.46 5.86 8.38
N ALA A 75 -4.27 6.05 7.08
CA ALA A 75 -5.28 6.55 6.20
C ALA A 75 -6.42 5.53 6.01
N SER A 76 -6.16 4.22 6.02
CA SER A 76 -7.22 3.19 6.00
C SER A 76 -8.05 3.19 7.28
N ILE A 77 -7.43 3.38 8.46
CA ILE A 77 -8.14 3.49 9.74
C ILE A 77 -8.99 4.75 9.81
N ALA A 78 -8.42 5.91 9.49
CA ALA A 78 -9.11 7.19 9.53
C ALA A 78 -10.37 7.21 8.63
N ARG A 79 -10.37 6.38 7.60
CA ARG A 79 -11.45 6.27 6.62
C ARG A 79 -12.51 5.25 6.96
N ARG A 80 -12.45 4.50 8.06
CA ARG A 80 -13.46 3.46 8.36
C ARG A 80 -14.86 4.10 8.45
N PRO A 81 -15.74 3.95 7.43
CA PRO A 81 -17.08 4.51 7.51
C PRO A 81 -17.85 3.82 8.63
N ARG A 82 -18.82 4.53 9.21
CA ARG A 82 -19.73 4.04 10.26
C ARG A 82 -20.70 2.94 9.78
N ARG A 83 -20.52 2.44 8.55
CA ARG A 83 -21.35 1.41 7.93
C ARG A 83 -20.89 0.04 8.41
N GLU A 84 -21.85 -0.80 8.78
CA GLU A 84 -21.57 -2.15 9.31
C GLU A 84 -21.21 -3.17 8.20
N HIS A 85 -21.61 -2.89 6.96
CA HIS A 85 -21.50 -3.84 5.84
C HIS A 85 -20.91 -3.19 4.58
N LEU A 86 -20.13 -3.97 3.84
CA LEU A 86 -19.58 -3.61 2.52
C LEU A 86 -20.33 -4.33 1.39
N THR A 87 -20.43 -3.67 0.23
CA THR A 87 -20.92 -4.29 -1.00
C THR A 87 -19.80 -5.08 -1.70
N GLY A 88 -20.16 -6.12 -2.47
CA GLY A 88 -19.19 -6.98 -3.16
C GLY A 88 -18.17 -6.23 -4.04
N THR A 89 -18.58 -5.18 -4.76
CA THR A 89 -17.65 -4.37 -5.58
C THR A 89 -16.60 -3.66 -4.74
N VAL A 90 -16.99 -3.07 -3.60
CA VAL A 90 -16.06 -2.37 -2.71
C VAL A 90 -15.13 -3.37 -2.02
N LEU A 91 -15.64 -4.55 -1.63
CA LEU A 91 -14.83 -5.64 -1.10
C LEU A 91 -13.71 -6.04 -2.07
N ASN A 92 -14.02 -6.24 -3.36
CA ASN A 92 -13.02 -6.64 -4.35
C ASN A 92 -11.90 -5.59 -4.51
N LEU A 93 -12.23 -4.30 -4.42
CA LEU A 93 -11.21 -3.24 -4.45
C LEU A 93 -10.35 -3.24 -3.20
N TRP A 94 -10.92 -3.50 -2.01
CA TRP A 94 -10.15 -3.66 -0.79
C TRP A 94 -9.21 -4.87 -0.85
N LEU A 95 -9.67 -6.00 -1.40
CA LEU A 95 -8.82 -7.18 -1.61
C LEU A 95 -7.69 -6.92 -2.60
N ALA A 96 -7.97 -6.22 -3.71
CA ALA A 96 -6.93 -5.80 -4.65
C ALA A 96 -5.93 -4.85 -3.99
N TYR A 97 -6.42 -3.88 -3.21
CA TYR A 97 -5.57 -2.95 -2.46
C TYR A 97 -4.64 -3.68 -1.49
N MET A 98 -5.17 -4.63 -0.71
CA MET A 98 -4.39 -5.49 0.17
C MET A 98 -3.31 -6.28 -0.56
N PHE A 99 -3.63 -6.84 -1.73
CA PHE A 99 -2.65 -7.55 -2.55
C PHE A 99 -1.49 -6.65 -2.95
N PHE A 100 -1.74 -5.42 -3.40
CA PHE A 100 -0.65 -4.50 -3.74
C PHE A 100 0.11 -3.99 -2.51
N VAL A 101 -0.53 -3.94 -1.34
CA VAL A 101 0.16 -3.68 -0.06
C VAL A 101 1.18 -4.79 0.25
N THR A 102 0.84 -6.07 0.03
CA THR A 102 1.80 -7.18 0.23
C THR A 102 2.94 -7.18 -0.80
N MET A 103 2.78 -6.50 -1.94
CA MET A 103 3.85 -6.32 -2.95
C MET A 103 4.84 -5.19 -2.61
N VAL A 104 4.55 -4.34 -1.63
CA VAL A 104 5.44 -3.23 -1.25
C VAL A 104 6.82 -3.70 -0.78
N PRO A 105 6.94 -4.72 0.11
CA PRO A 105 8.26 -5.19 0.54
C PRO A 105 9.12 -5.72 -0.59
N PHE A 106 8.51 -6.45 -1.53
CA PHE A 106 9.21 -6.94 -2.73
C PHE A 106 9.70 -5.77 -3.61
N SER A 107 8.80 -4.87 -3.98
CA SER A 107 9.11 -3.79 -4.94
C SER A 107 10.08 -2.75 -4.38
N SER A 108 9.99 -2.42 -3.09
CA SER A 108 10.96 -1.54 -2.41
C SER A 108 12.34 -2.19 -2.29
N GLY A 109 12.41 -3.48 -1.94
CA GLY A 109 13.69 -4.20 -1.89
C GLY A 109 14.34 -4.35 -3.27
N LEU A 110 13.55 -4.46 -4.33
CA LEU A 110 14.05 -4.44 -5.71
C LEU A 110 14.78 -3.12 -6.02
N VAL A 111 14.22 -1.98 -5.61
CA VAL A 111 14.87 -0.67 -5.72
C VAL A 111 16.11 -0.59 -4.82
N GLY A 112 16.08 -1.17 -3.62
CA GLY A 112 17.25 -1.15 -2.72
C GLY A 112 18.46 -1.91 -3.20
N ARG A 113 18.25 -2.95 -4.02
CA ARG A 113 19.32 -3.75 -4.62
C ARG A 113 19.71 -3.28 -6.02
N TYR A 114 18.74 -2.85 -6.81
CA TYR A 114 18.90 -2.62 -8.25
C TYR A 114 18.39 -1.25 -8.69
N GLY A 115 18.37 -0.24 -7.80
CA GLY A 115 17.85 1.10 -8.09
C GLY A 115 18.53 1.84 -9.25
N GLU A 116 19.74 1.44 -9.61
CA GLU A 116 20.47 1.92 -10.80
C GLU A 116 19.84 1.43 -12.12
N PHE A 117 19.07 0.34 -12.06
CA PHE A 117 18.45 -0.28 -13.22
C PHE A 117 16.98 0.16 -13.34
N GLN A 118 16.65 0.75 -14.50
CA GLN A 118 15.30 1.25 -14.79
C GLN A 118 14.16 0.26 -14.47
N PRO A 119 14.26 -1.06 -14.76
CA PRO A 119 13.18 -2.00 -14.44
C PRO A 119 12.80 -2.03 -12.95
N ALA A 120 13.77 -1.89 -12.04
CA ALA A 120 13.50 -1.90 -10.61
C ALA A 120 12.63 -0.70 -10.18
N VAL A 121 12.98 0.48 -10.70
CA VAL A 121 12.24 1.73 -10.45
C VAL A 121 10.84 1.66 -11.07
N VAL A 122 10.71 1.11 -12.27
CA VAL A 122 9.41 0.96 -12.95
C VAL A 122 8.48 0.05 -12.15
N VAL A 123 8.95 -1.11 -11.68
CA VAL A 123 8.14 -2.04 -10.89
C VAL A 123 7.63 -1.39 -9.60
N TYR A 124 8.51 -0.68 -8.88
CA TYR A 124 8.10 0.06 -7.68
C TYR A 124 7.09 1.16 -7.99
N SER A 125 7.34 1.95 -9.04
CA SER A 125 6.46 3.05 -9.43
C SER A 125 5.07 2.56 -9.83
N LEU A 126 4.98 1.47 -10.61
CA LEU A 126 3.71 0.87 -11.00
C LEU A 126 2.93 0.35 -9.79
N ASN A 127 3.62 -0.27 -8.82
CA ASN A 127 2.99 -0.71 -7.58
C ASN A 127 2.40 0.48 -6.79
N MET A 128 3.18 1.55 -6.62
CA MET A 128 2.75 2.77 -5.92
C MET A 128 1.59 3.48 -6.63
N ILE A 129 1.66 3.61 -7.96
CA ILE A 129 0.58 4.20 -8.77
C ILE A 129 -0.70 3.37 -8.62
N THR A 130 -0.59 2.05 -8.68
CA THR A 130 -1.74 1.16 -8.54
C THR A 130 -2.40 1.30 -7.16
N LEU A 131 -1.59 1.36 -6.08
CA LEU A 131 -2.10 1.64 -4.74
C LEU A 131 -2.82 3.00 -4.66
N ALA A 132 -2.26 4.04 -5.27
CA ALA A 132 -2.88 5.36 -5.31
C ALA A 132 -4.23 5.33 -6.06
N CYS A 133 -4.27 4.70 -7.24
CA CYS A 133 -5.47 4.52 -8.04
C CYS A 133 -6.56 3.75 -7.28
N LEU A 134 -6.20 2.67 -6.57
CA LEU A 134 -7.14 1.87 -5.77
C LEU A 134 -7.70 2.68 -4.61
N VAL A 135 -6.87 3.46 -3.91
CA VAL A 135 -7.35 4.37 -2.86
C VAL A 135 -8.32 5.39 -3.42
N ILE A 136 -8.04 5.99 -4.58
CA ILE A 136 -8.94 6.95 -5.24
C ILE A 136 -10.27 6.27 -5.63
N ALA A 137 -10.21 5.07 -6.22
CA ALA A 137 -11.41 4.32 -6.64
C ALA A 137 -12.30 3.94 -5.45
N ILE A 138 -11.72 3.45 -4.36
CA ILE A 138 -12.44 3.14 -3.11
C ILE A 138 -13.10 4.41 -2.57
N ARG A 139 -12.36 5.53 -2.50
CA ARG A 139 -12.90 6.82 -2.05
C ARG A 139 -14.07 7.30 -2.91
N TYR A 140 -13.97 7.17 -4.23
CA TYR A 140 -15.02 7.58 -5.15
C TYR A 140 -16.30 6.78 -4.93
N LEU A 141 -16.19 5.46 -4.72
CA LEU A 141 -17.35 4.58 -4.50
C LEU A 141 -17.97 4.73 -3.10
N GLU A 142 -17.16 4.96 -2.07
CA GLU A 142 -17.63 5.17 -0.70
C GLU A 142 -18.20 6.56 -0.46
N SER A 143 -17.85 7.55 -1.29
CA SER A 143 -18.39 8.92 -1.20
C SER A 143 -19.92 8.94 -1.46
N PRO A 144 -20.72 9.59 -0.59
CA PRO A 144 -22.16 9.79 -0.79
C PRO A 144 -22.47 10.38 -2.18
N ALA A 145 -23.58 9.95 -2.79
CA ALA A 145 -23.98 10.39 -4.12
C ALA A 145 -24.14 11.92 -4.24
N ASP A 146 -24.50 12.60 -3.16
CA ASP A 146 -24.69 14.06 -3.12
C ASP A 146 -23.40 14.86 -3.37
N LEU A 147 -22.23 14.31 -3.03
CA LEU A 147 -20.93 14.94 -3.33
C LEU A 147 -20.47 14.70 -4.78
N ARG A 148 -21.06 13.72 -5.48
CA ARG A 148 -20.80 13.47 -6.91
C ARG A 148 -21.50 14.48 -7.80
N ALA A 149 -22.64 15.02 -7.33
CA ALA A 149 -23.41 16.05 -8.01
C ALA A 149 -22.77 17.45 -7.95
N PHE A 150 -21.80 17.67 -7.05
CA PHE A 150 -21.04 18.93 -6.91
C PHE A 150 -19.85 19.07 -7.89
N VAL A 151 -19.74 18.16 -8.87
CA VAL A 151 -19.11 18.45 -10.16
C VAL A 151 -20.23 18.70 -11.19
N PRO A 152 -21.05 19.76 -11.07
CA PRO A 152 -21.86 20.19 -12.19
C PRO A 152 -20.92 20.91 -13.15
N ALA A 153 -21.21 20.78 -14.44
CA ALA A 153 -20.67 21.60 -15.50
C ALA A 153 -20.44 23.03 -15.00
N ALA A 154 -19.18 23.40 -14.75
CA ALA A 154 -18.79 24.79 -14.69
C ALA A 154 -18.98 25.30 -16.11
N GLY A 155 -20.23 25.68 -16.43
CA GLY A 155 -20.56 26.56 -17.53
C GLY A 155 -19.78 27.83 -17.27
N ILE A 156 -18.59 27.88 -17.87
CA ILE A 156 -17.77 29.07 -18.01
C ILE A 156 -18.61 30.07 -18.81
N HIS A 157 -19.41 30.88 -18.12
CA HIS A 157 -19.81 32.18 -18.61
C HIS A 157 -18.77 33.16 -18.09
N LEU A 158 -17.73 33.39 -18.91
CA LEU A 158 -16.86 34.54 -18.76
C LEU A 158 -17.66 35.80 -19.16
N PRO A 159 -17.51 36.91 -18.41
CA PRO A 159 -18.05 38.21 -18.79
C PRO A 159 -17.37 38.80 -20.04
#